data_AF-A0A7J4HVP5-F1
#
_entry.id   AF-A0A7J4HVP5-F1
#
_cell.length_a   1.000
_cell.length_b   1.000
_cell.length_c   1.000
_cell.angle_alpha   90.00
_cell.angle_beta   90.00
_cell.angle_gamma   90.00
#
_symmetry.space_group_name_H-M   'P 1'
#
loop_
_entity.id
_entity.type
_entity.pdbx_description
1 polymer ?
#
loop_
_entity_poly.entity_id
_entity_poly.type
_entity_poly.pdbx_seq_one_letter_code
_entity_poly.pdbx_strand_id
1 'polypeptide(L)'
;MAHEQYIIVPSGFKPIHSFDMFGVLVDSWKLGEEQVRLFKEVIQREELDQNVADKVIANYRALNRGEEWTTGSQKRAIIDAIKIPLERHADLQPDYLSTLYQEGIDVLREIYEAREQALIFSTKKQEWVTQHLAPLIGNVTIPLYEGNKIDPMEFLKVGEEENSLGRRIVTHTADELPEMQAAVKSELFSGKRGKTIFVNRNNTISREQIVNEGIDYYVNSLREVGYTQLTQK
;
A
#
# COMPACT_ATOMS: atom_id res chain seq x y z
N MET A 1 -53.47 0.66 15.81
CA MET A 1 -52.32 1.58 15.61
C MET A 1 -51.05 0.85 15.97
N ALA A 2 -50.13 0.73 15.02
CA ALA A 2 -48.70 0.46 15.25
C ALA A 2 -47.94 0.92 14.00
N HIS A 3 -47.73 2.23 13.93
CA HIS A 3 -46.58 2.87 13.30
C HIS A 3 -45.35 2.48 14.17
N GLU A 4 -44.17 2.06 13.71
CA GLU A 4 -43.43 2.15 12.45
C GLU A 4 -42.44 0.98 12.33
N GLN A 5 -42.10 0.55 11.11
CA GLN A 5 -40.83 -0.15 10.86
C GLN A 5 -40.16 0.50 9.65
N TYR A 6 -39.05 1.17 9.90
CA TYR A 6 -38.17 1.71 8.87
C TYR A 6 -36.77 1.14 9.05
N ILE A 7 -36.18 0.64 7.96
CA ILE A 7 -34.76 0.84 7.65
C ILE A 7 -34.72 1.15 6.15
N ILE A 8 -34.52 2.42 5.81
CA ILE A 8 -34.13 2.82 4.45
C ILE A 8 -32.91 3.70 4.63
N VAL A 9 -31.73 3.18 4.27
CA VAL A 9 -30.53 4.00 4.12
C VAL A 9 -29.82 3.67 2.80
N PRO A 10 -30.26 4.24 1.68
CA PRO A 10 -29.40 4.52 0.56
C PRO A 10 -29.15 6.03 0.51
N SER A 11 -27.90 6.45 0.70
CA SER A 11 -27.51 7.81 0.34
C SER A 11 -26.19 7.78 -0.43
N GLY A 12 -26.31 7.61 -1.75
CA GLY A 12 -25.20 7.63 -2.70
C GLY A 12 -24.18 6.51 -2.51
N PHE A 13 -23.17 6.50 -3.38
CA PHE A 13 -22.00 5.65 -3.16
C PHE A 13 -21.16 6.23 -2.03
N LYS A 14 -20.67 5.37 -1.13
CA LYS A 14 -19.68 5.77 -0.13
C LYS A 14 -18.30 5.89 -0.80
N PRO A 15 -17.63 7.05 -0.77
CA PRO A 15 -16.29 7.18 -1.31
C PRO A 15 -15.30 6.25 -0.60
N ILE A 16 -14.47 5.56 -1.37
CA ILE A 16 -13.34 4.77 -0.86
C ILE A 16 -12.07 5.13 -1.62
N HIS A 17 -10.97 5.34 -0.89
CA HIS A 17 -9.67 5.68 -1.44
C HIS A 17 -8.79 4.43 -1.51
N SER A 18 -8.23 4.13 -2.67
CA SER A 18 -7.32 3.01 -2.87
C SER A 18 -5.87 3.44 -2.64
N PHE A 19 -5.12 2.64 -1.89
CA PHE A 19 -3.71 2.86 -1.65
C PHE A 19 -2.92 1.62 -2.03
N ASP A 20 -1.77 1.82 -2.69
CA ASP A 20 -0.71 0.85 -2.58
C ASP A 20 -0.27 0.73 -1.12
N MET A 21 0.22 -0.44 -0.75
CA MET A 21 0.71 -0.75 0.56
C MET A 21 2.18 -0.32 0.72
N PHE A 22 3.06 -0.88 -0.12
CA PHE A 22 4.49 -0.59 -0.07
C PHE A 22 4.76 0.74 -0.75
N GLY A 23 5.72 1.51 -0.23
CA GLY A 23 6.03 2.83 -0.81
C GLY A 23 5.01 3.92 -0.48
N VAL A 24 3.76 3.60 -0.16
CA VAL A 24 2.74 4.59 0.23
C VAL A 24 2.44 4.55 1.72
N LEU A 25 1.99 3.40 2.24
CA LEU A 25 1.65 3.22 3.66
C LEU A 25 2.82 2.64 4.47
N VAL A 26 3.59 1.74 3.86
CA VAL A 26 4.74 1.05 4.46
C VAL A 26 6.03 1.57 3.84
N ASP A 27 6.97 1.97 4.68
CA ASP A 27 8.36 2.23 4.31
C ASP A 27 9.09 0.90 4.11
N SER A 28 9.13 0.44 2.86
CA SER A 28 9.76 -0.80 2.45
C SER A 28 11.25 -0.87 2.84
N TRP A 29 11.94 0.28 2.88
CA TRP A 29 13.34 0.34 3.27
C TRP A 29 13.49 0.06 4.77
N LYS A 30 12.72 0.74 5.61
CA LYS A 30 12.72 0.51 7.06
C LYS A 30 12.30 -0.92 7.41
N LEU A 31 11.23 -1.43 6.79
CA LEU A 31 10.80 -2.81 6.99
C LEU A 31 11.91 -3.79 6.60
N GLY A 32 12.59 -3.53 5.50
CA GLY A 32 13.70 -4.35 5.06
C GLY A 32 14.88 -4.35 6.02
N GLU A 33 15.25 -3.19 6.58
CA GLU A 33 16.33 -3.12 7.59
C GLU A 33 15.94 -3.77 8.92
N GLU A 34 14.67 -3.69 9.35
CA GLU A 34 14.17 -4.45 10.51
C GLU A 34 14.25 -5.97 10.26
N GLN A 35 13.88 -6.43 9.07
CA GLN A 35 14.02 -7.84 8.69
C GLN A 35 15.49 -8.29 8.68
N VAL A 36 16.41 -7.46 8.17
CA VAL A 36 17.85 -7.72 8.23
C VAL A 36 18.35 -7.78 9.68
N ARG A 37 17.88 -6.87 10.55
CA ARG A 37 18.24 -6.86 11.97
C ARG A 37 17.83 -8.16 12.65
N LEU A 38 16.57 -8.58 12.47
CA LEU A 38 16.06 -9.84 13.02
C LEU A 38 16.76 -11.06 12.42
N PHE A 39 17.07 -11.03 11.13
CA PHE A 39 17.79 -12.13 10.48
C PHE A 39 19.18 -12.32 11.07
N LYS A 40 19.85 -11.25 11.51
CA LYS A 40 21.12 -11.37 12.26
C LYS A 40 20.97 -12.10 13.58
N GLU A 41 19.82 -11.99 14.23
CA GLU A 41 19.52 -12.79 15.42
C GLU A 41 19.33 -14.27 15.05
N VAL A 42 18.66 -14.56 13.93
CA VAL A 42 18.53 -15.94 13.42
C VAL A 42 19.89 -16.56 13.10
N ILE A 43 20.81 -15.81 12.47
CA ILE A 43 22.18 -16.29 12.19
C ILE A 43 22.85 -16.78 13.48
N GLN A 44 22.73 -16.02 14.57
CA GLN A 44 23.31 -16.38 15.86
C GLN A 44 22.63 -17.59 16.50
N ARG A 45 21.30 -17.68 16.41
CA ARG A 45 20.51 -18.76 17.03
C ARG A 45 20.67 -20.10 16.31
N GLU A 46 20.75 -20.07 14.97
CA GLU A 46 20.85 -21.28 14.13
C GLU A 46 22.30 -21.59 13.72
N GLU A 47 23.27 -20.82 14.20
CA GLU A 47 24.70 -20.97 13.86
C GLU A 47 24.96 -21.03 12.34
N LEU A 48 24.26 -20.17 11.59
CA LEU A 48 24.37 -20.15 10.13
C LEU A 48 25.78 -19.71 9.68
N ASP A 49 26.24 -20.25 8.55
CA ASP A 49 27.51 -19.85 7.96
C ASP A 49 27.51 -18.34 7.66
N GLN A 50 28.45 -17.63 8.31
CA GLN A 50 28.52 -16.16 8.24
C GLN A 50 28.76 -15.64 6.82
N ASN A 51 29.54 -16.35 6.00
CA ASN A 51 29.80 -15.95 4.62
C ASN A 51 28.55 -16.08 3.75
N VAL A 52 27.74 -17.12 3.99
CA VAL A 52 26.45 -17.28 3.31
C VAL A 52 25.49 -16.18 3.77
N ALA A 53 25.43 -15.92 5.08
CA ALA A 53 24.50 -14.96 5.62
C ALA A 53 24.82 -13.51 5.22
N ASP A 54 26.09 -13.14 5.16
CA ASP A 54 26.53 -11.82 4.67
C ASP A 54 26.13 -11.60 3.21
N LYS A 55 26.22 -12.64 2.36
CA LYS A 55 25.74 -12.59 0.97
C LYS A 55 24.24 -12.40 0.90
N VAL A 56 23.47 -13.11 1.73
CA VAL A 56 22.01 -12.94 1.80
C VAL A 56 21.64 -11.51 2.18
N ILE A 57 22.28 -10.94 3.21
CA ILE A 57 22.05 -9.55 3.63
C ILE A 57 22.45 -8.56 2.54
N ALA A 58 23.60 -8.77 1.88
CA ALA A 58 24.06 -7.90 0.80
C ALA A 58 23.08 -7.89 -0.38
N ASN A 59 22.61 -9.07 -0.80
CA ASN A 59 21.63 -9.22 -1.88
C ASN A 59 20.30 -8.55 -1.51
N TYR A 60 19.83 -8.72 -0.28
CA TYR A 60 18.59 -8.10 0.18
C TYR A 60 18.69 -6.57 0.24
N ARG A 61 19.83 -6.04 0.67
CA ARG A 61 20.07 -4.58 0.64
C ARG A 61 20.21 -4.03 -0.78
N ALA A 62 20.79 -4.80 -1.71
CA ALA A 62 20.82 -4.43 -3.13
C ALA A 62 19.40 -4.36 -3.71
N LEU A 63 18.53 -5.29 -3.31
CA LEU A 63 17.11 -5.27 -3.69
C LEU A 63 16.42 -4.01 -3.16
N ASN A 64 16.62 -3.66 -1.89
CA ASN A 64 16.04 -2.44 -1.32
C ASN A 64 16.56 -1.14 -1.97
N ARG A 65 17.79 -1.15 -2.51
CA ARG A 65 18.33 -0.03 -3.30
C ARG A 65 17.78 0.03 -4.73
N GLY A 66 17.04 -0.99 -5.17
CA GLY A 66 16.50 -1.06 -6.52
C GLY A 66 17.55 -1.40 -7.59
N GLU A 67 18.61 -2.15 -7.25
CA GLU A 67 19.62 -2.55 -8.24
C GLU A 67 19.01 -3.47 -9.30
N GLU A 68 19.23 -3.17 -10.59
CA GLU A 68 18.53 -3.82 -11.73
C GLU A 68 18.57 -5.36 -11.70
N TRP A 69 19.72 -5.93 -11.32
CA TRP A 69 19.93 -7.38 -11.30
C TRP A 69 19.08 -8.11 -10.25
N THR A 70 18.59 -7.39 -9.23
CA THR A 70 17.78 -7.95 -8.13
C THR A 70 16.30 -8.10 -8.49
N THR A 71 15.90 -7.66 -9.68
CA THR A 71 14.50 -7.68 -10.14
C THR A 71 14.10 -9.01 -10.79
N GLY A 72 12.85 -9.15 -11.21
CA GLY A 72 12.36 -10.33 -11.94
C GLY A 72 12.40 -11.63 -11.12
N SER A 73 12.93 -12.70 -11.73
CA SER A 73 12.96 -14.04 -11.12
C SER A 73 13.86 -14.13 -9.87
N GLN A 74 14.86 -13.26 -9.75
CA GLN A 74 15.78 -13.26 -8.61
C GLN A 74 15.19 -12.63 -7.36
N LYS A 75 14.31 -11.63 -7.53
CA LYS A 75 13.66 -10.88 -6.43
C LYS A 75 13.07 -11.82 -5.36
N ARG A 76 12.36 -12.86 -5.81
CA ARG A 76 11.72 -13.83 -4.91
C ARG A 76 12.74 -14.60 -4.09
N ALA A 77 13.79 -15.12 -4.71
CA ALA A 77 14.83 -15.87 -4.01
C ALA A 77 15.56 -15.00 -2.97
N ILE A 78 15.80 -13.73 -3.28
CA ILE A 78 16.42 -12.77 -2.36
C ILE A 78 15.53 -12.51 -1.14
N ILE A 79 14.23 -12.26 -1.36
CA ILE A 79 13.26 -12.05 -0.26
C ILE A 79 13.12 -13.30 0.60
N ASP A 80 12.94 -14.46 -0.03
CA ASP A 80 12.69 -15.73 0.67
C ASP A 80 13.90 -16.18 1.50
N ALA A 81 15.12 -15.81 1.11
CA ALA A 81 16.35 -16.10 1.86
C ALA A 81 16.40 -15.46 3.25
N ILE A 82 15.69 -14.35 3.47
CA ILE A 82 15.52 -13.73 4.81
C ILE A 82 14.19 -14.13 5.43
N LYS A 83 13.11 -14.13 4.64
CA LYS A 83 11.74 -14.33 5.13
C LYS A 83 11.51 -15.73 5.69
N ILE A 84 11.96 -16.77 4.99
CA ILE A 84 11.73 -18.16 5.40
C ILE A 84 12.43 -18.49 6.74
N PRO A 85 13.70 -18.11 6.96
CA PRO A 85 14.32 -18.29 8.27
C PRO A 85 13.58 -17.55 9.39
N LEU A 86 13.18 -16.30 9.17
CA LEU A 86 12.43 -15.53 10.17
C LEU A 86 11.07 -16.18 10.53
N GLU A 87 10.36 -16.72 9.55
CA GLU A 87 9.07 -17.40 9.76
C GLU A 87 9.14 -18.62 10.71
N ARG A 88 10.34 -19.19 10.92
CA ARG A 88 10.55 -20.28 11.89
C ARG A 88 10.63 -19.79 13.33
N HIS A 89 10.86 -18.49 13.55
CA HIS A 89 10.98 -17.85 14.85
C HIS A 89 9.81 -16.90 15.06
N ALA A 90 8.69 -17.43 15.57
CA ALA A 90 7.47 -16.64 15.75
C ALA A 90 7.67 -15.43 16.69
N ASP A 91 8.66 -15.49 17.60
CA ASP A 91 9.05 -14.39 18.50
C ASP A 91 9.82 -13.26 17.79
N LEU A 92 10.40 -13.51 16.62
CA LEU A 92 11.15 -12.53 15.83
C LEU A 92 10.24 -11.89 14.79
N GLN A 93 9.41 -10.95 15.25
CA GLN A 93 8.57 -10.13 14.37
C GLN A 93 9.17 -8.74 14.17
N PRO A 94 9.14 -8.19 12.94
CA PRO A 94 9.47 -6.78 12.71
C PRO A 94 8.63 -5.87 13.60
N ASP A 95 9.21 -4.74 14.03
CA ASP A 95 8.41 -3.65 14.58
C ASP A 95 7.63 -2.98 13.43
N TYR A 96 6.52 -3.60 13.05
CA TYR A 96 5.68 -3.16 11.95
C TYR A 96 5.22 -1.71 12.10
N LEU A 97 4.94 -1.25 13.33
CA LEU A 97 4.49 0.13 13.58
C LEU A 97 5.56 1.16 13.19
N SER A 98 6.83 0.87 13.51
CA SER A 98 7.95 1.76 13.14
C SER A 98 8.19 1.86 11.63
N THR A 99 7.67 0.89 10.86
CA THR A 99 7.83 0.81 9.40
C THR A 99 6.71 1.52 8.64
N LEU A 100 5.68 2.01 9.32
CA LEU A 100 4.60 2.75 8.68
C LEU A 100 5.02 4.21 8.44
N TYR A 101 4.61 4.75 7.29
CA TYR A 101 4.73 6.19 7.03
C TYR A 101 3.72 6.94 7.90
N GLN A 102 4.19 7.87 8.73
CA GLN A 102 3.32 8.66 9.60
C GLN A 102 2.31 9.47 8.79
N GLU A 103 2.72 10.05 7.67
CA GLU A 103 1.80 10.76 6.78
C GLU A 103 0.75 9.85 6.14
N GLY A 104 1.02 8.56 5.96
CA GLY A 104 0.02 7.60 5.51
C GLY A 104 -1.04 7.36 6.59
N ILE A 105 -0.62 7.22 7.85
CA ILE A 105 -1.52 7.10 9.01
C ILE A 105 -2.39 8.36 9.15
N ASP A 106 -1.76 9.55 9.06
CA ASP A 106 -2.45 10.83 9.20
C ASP A 106 -3.54 10.98 8.12
N VAL A 107 -3.21 10.67 6.85
CA VAL A 107 -4.18 10.69 5.73
C VAL A 107 -5.33 9.71 5.93
N LEU A 108 -5.02 8.48 6.37
CA LEU A 108 -6.07 7.50 6.66
C LEU A 108 -7.01 8.02 7.75
N ARG A 109 -6.51 8.67 8.81
CA ARG A 109 -7.35 9.32 9.83
C ARG A 109 -8.23 10.39 9.23
N GLU A 110 -7.68 11.30 8.43
CA GLU A 110 -8.45 12.37 7.76
C GLU A 110 -9.60 11.79 6.91
N ILE A 111 -9.34 10.72 6.16
CA ILE A 111 -10.37 10.01 5.36
C ILE A 111 -11.49 9.45 6.25
N TYR A 112 -11.15 8.82 7.38
CA TYR A 112 -12.17 8.25 8.28
C TYR A 112 -12.92 9.33 9.06
N GLU A 113 -12.26 10.41 9.48
CA GLU A 113 -12.90 11.60 10.08
C GLU A 113 -13.87 12.27 9.09
N ALA A 114 -13.51 12.26 7.80
CA ALA A 114 -14.36 12.69 6.69
C ALA A 114 -15.58 11.77 6.47
N ARG A 115 -15.69 10.63 7.17
CA ARG A 115 -16.70 9.56 7.00
C ARG A 115 -16.59 8.82 5.67
N GLU A 116 -15.45 8.92 5.02
CA GLU A 116 -15.09 8.15 3.83
C GLU A 116 -14.39 6.85 4.25
N GLN A 117 -13.83 6.10 3.31
CA GLN A 117 -13.16 4.83 3.58
C GLN A 117 -11.83 4.73 2.84
N ALA A 118 -10.99 3.79 3.28
CA ALA A 118 -9.78 3.40 2.56
C ALA A 118 -9.79 1.89 2.29
N LEU A 119 -9.13 1.49 1.20
CA LEU A 119 -8.75 0.10 0.91
C LEU A 119 -7.27 0.03 0.59
N ILE A 120 -6.70 -1.15 0.75
CA ILE A 120 -5.32 -1.45 0.36
C ILE A 120 -5.37 -2.39 -0.83
N PHE A 121 -4.67 -2.04 -1.91
CA PHE A 121 -4.48 -2.89 -3.07
C PHE A 121 -3.00 -3.21 -3.22
N SER A 122 -2.64 -4.48 -3.08
CA SER A 122 -1.25 -4.92 -3.13
C SER A 122 -1.08 -6.11 -4.08
N THR A 123 0.15 -6.40 -4.49
CA THR A 123 0.48 -7.62 -5.23
C THR A 123 0.34 -8.87 -4.36
N LYS A 124 0.38 -8.72 -3.03
CA LYS A 124 0.18 -9.83 -2.09
C LYS A 124 -0.48 -9.35 -0.81
N LYS A 125 -1.44 -10.12 -0.29
CA LYS A 125 -2.03 -9.81 1.02
C LYS A 125 -1.00 -9.92 2.15
N GLN A 126 -0.95 -8.88 2.98
CA GLN A 126 -0.16 -8.81 4.21
C GLN A 126 -1.09 -8.44 5.36
N GLU A 127 -1.72 -9.43 5.99
CA GLU A 127 -2.72 -9.22 7.04
C GLU A 127 -2.20 -8.43 8.25
N TRP A 128 -0.89 -8.48 8.52
CA TRP A 128 -0.30 -7.69 9.60
C TRP A 128 -0.53 -6.19 9.39
N VAL A 129 -0.60 -5.71 8.14
CA VAL A 129 -0.77 -4.28 7.86
C VAL A 129 -2.11 -3.79 8.40
N THR A 130 -3.20 -4.53 8.19
CA THR A 130 -4.52 -4.14 8.70
C THR A 130 -4.59 -4.28 10.22
N GLN A 131 -3.97 -5.31 10.80
CA GLN A 131 -3.89 -5.52 12.24
C GLN A 131 -3.17 -4.38 12.98
N HIS A 132 -2.11 -3.82 12.37
CA HIS A 132 -1.33 -2.74 12.95
C HIS A 132 -1.86 -1.35 12.58
N LEU A 133 -2.46 -1.15 11.40
CA LEU A 133 -3.07 0.13 11.01
C LEU A 133 -4.39 0.39 11.71
N ALA A 134 -5.27 -0.60 11.83
CA ALA A 134 -6.63 -0.40 12.33
C ALA A 134 -6.66 0.31 13.71
N PRO A 135 -5.86 -0.08 14.72
CA PRO A 135 -5.84 0.62 16.00
C PRO A 135 -5.38 2.08 15.92
N LEU A 136 -4.50 2.39 14.97
CA LEU A 136 -3.97 3.74 14.80
C LEU A 136 -5.00 4.70 14.20
N ILE A 137 -6.02 4.19 13.50
CA ILE A 137 -7.00 4.99 12.77
C ILE A 137 -8.44 4.79 13.26
N GLY A 138 -8.60 4.37 14.52
CA GLY A 138 -9.90 4.28 15.20
C GLY A 138 -10.56 2.90 15.18
N ASN A 139 -9.78 1.82 15.04
CA ASN A 139 -10.24 0.42 14.98
C ASN A 139 -11.22 0.14 13.83
N VAL A 140 -10.92 0.65 12.65
CA VAL A 140 -11.73 0.45 11.44
C VAL A 140 -11.24 -0.76 10.63
N THR A 141 -12.16 -1.41 9.93
CA THR A 141 -11.81 -2.46 8.97
C THR A 141 -11.36 -1.83 7.66
N ILE A 142 -10.15 -2.17 7.21
CA ILE A 142 -9.60 -1.77 5.91
C ILE A 142 -9.62 -3.00 4.99
N PRO A 143 -10.40 -3.00 3.90
CA PRO A 143 -10.37 -4.07 2.90
C PRO A 143 -8.98 -4.22 2.29
N LEU A 144 -8.57 -5.47 2.05
CA LEU A 144 -7.29 -5.82 1.45
C LEU A 144 -7.49 -6.67 0.19
N TYR A 145 -7.10 -6.09 -0.94
CA TYR A 145 -7.15 -6.70 -2.26
C TYR A 145 -5.77 -7.14 -2.70
N GLU A 146 -5.73 -8.31 -3.36
CA GLU A 146 -4.53 -8.85 -4.00
C GLU A 146 -4.77 -8.95 -5.50
N GLY A 147 -3.82 -8.48 -6.30
CA GLY A 147 -3.90 -8.56 -7.75
C GLY A 147 -2.65 -8.06 -8.45
N ASN A 148 -2.59 -8.30 -9.76
CA ASN A 148 -1.51 -7.81 -10.60
C ASN A 148 -1.72 -6.32 -10.92
N LYS A 149 -1.09 -5.42 -10.14
CA LYS A 149 -1.32 -3.97 -10.22
C LYS A 149 -0.82 -3.30 -11.50
N ILE A 150 -0.12 -4.02 -12.38
CA ILE A 150 0.22 -3.53 -13.74
C ILE A 150 -0.83 -3.93 -14.79
N ASP A 151 -1.86 -4.68 -14.40
CA ASP A 151 -2.99 -5.06 -15.25
C ASP A 151 -4.19 -4.14 -14.96
N PRO A 152 -4.63 -3.30 -15.94
CA PRO A 152 -5.80 -2.44 -15.78
C PRO A 152 -7.08 -3.18 -15.40
N MET A 153 -7.23 -4.46 -15.79
CA MET A 153 -8.42 -5.25 -15.49
C MET A 153 -8.55 -5.58 -13.99
N GLU A 154 -7.44 -5.64 -13.26
CA GLU A 154 -7.48 -5.90 -11.82
C GLU A 154 -8.07 -4.71 -11.06
N PHE A 155 -7.80 -3.47 -11.49
CA PHE A 155 -8.46 -2.28 -10.94
C PHE A 155 -9.97 -2.30 -11.18
N LEU A 156 -10.40 -2.69 -12.38
CA LEU A 156 -11.83 -2.81 -12.70
C LEU A 156 -12.52 -3.84 -11.81
N LYS A 157 -11.92 -5.02 -11.60
CA LYS A 157 -12.46 -6.06 -10.71
C LYS A 157 -12.65 -5.56 -9.29
N VAL A 158 -11.63 -4.89 -8.72
CA VAL A 158 -11.72 -4.31 -7.38
C VAL A 158 -12.80 -3.21 -7.34
N GLY A 159 -12.88 -2.38 -8.37
CA GLY A 159 -13.92 -1.36 -8.52
C GLY A 159 -15.34 -1.94 -8.59
N GLU A 160 -15.55 -3.01 -9.35
CA GLU A 160 -16.83 -3.73 -9.45
C GLU A 160 -17.24 -4.38 -8.13
N GLU A 161 -16.30 -5.00 -7.42
CA GLU A 161 -16.54 -5.59 -6.10
C GLU A 161 -16.95 -4.52 -5.09
N GLU A 162 -16.22 -3.41 -5.02
CA GLU A 162 -16.55 -2.28 -4.14
C GLU A 162 -17.90 -1.64 -4.50
N ASN A 163 -18.18 -1.47 -5.80
CA ASN A 163 -19.49 -0.99 -6.29
C ASN A 163 -20.65 -1.90 -5.86
N SER A 164 -20.45 -3.23 -5.90
CA SER A 164 -21.45 -4.21 -5.44
C SER A 164 -21.75 -4.09 -3.94
N LEU A 165 -20.81 -3.52 -3.18
CA LEU A 165 -20.91 -3.26 -1.75
C LEU A 165 -21.38 -1.82 -1.44
N GLY A 166 -21.86 -1.08 -2.45
CA GLY A 166 -22.36 0.29 -2.31
C GLY A 166 -21.27 1.35 -2.11
N ARG A 167 -20.01 0.99 -2.37
CA ARG A 167 -18.83 1.85 -2.24
C ARG A 167 -18.31 2.22 -3.63
N ARG A 168 -17.65 3.35 -3.77
CA ARG A 168 -17.06 3.76 -5.06
C ARG A 168 -15.63 4.20 -4.85
N ILE A 169 -14.72 3.57 -5.58
CA ILE A 169 -13.32 3.98 -5.57
C ILE A 169 -13.21 5.36 -6.20
N VAL A 170 -12.73 6.35 -5.44
CA VAL A 170 -12.66 7.75 -5.87
C VAL A 170 -11.25 8.20 -6.19
N THR A 171 -10.25 7.63 -5.51
CA THR A 171 -8.84 7.90 -5.80
C THR A 171 -8.02 6.61 -5.75
N HIS A 172 -6.86 6.64 -6.38
CA HIS A 172 -5.80 5.66 -6.17
C HIS A 172 -4.44 6.35 -6.01
N THR A 173 -3.67 5.87 -5.04
CA THR A 173 -2.38 6.43 -4.63
C THR A 173 -1.31 5.34 -4.67
N ALA A 174 -0.24 5.53 -5.45
CA ALA A 174 0.88 4.59 -5.57
C ALA A 174 2.22 5.34 -5.73
N ASP A 175 3.35 4.63 -5.59
CA ASP A 175 4.70 5.14 -5.84
C ASP A 175 5.38 4.54 -7.10
N GLU A 176 4.72 3.59 -7.78
CA GLU A 176 5.22 2.97 -9.00
C GLU A 176 4.49 3.46 -10.26
N LEU A 177 5.24 3.94 -11.26
CA LEU A 177 4.65 4.43 -12.52
C LEU A 177 3.88 3.35 -13.31
N PRO A 178 4.38 2.12 -13.48
CA PRO A 178 3.63 1.09 -14.22
C PRO A 178 2.24 0.81 -13.63
N GLU A 179 2.13 0.83 -12.29
CA GLU A 179 0.84 0.71 -11.60
C GLU A 179 -0.07 1.90 -11.87
N MET A 180 0.45 3.12 -11.77
CA MET A 180 -0.35 4.32 -12.04
C MET A 180 -0.82 4.39 -13.50
N GLN A 181 0.00 3.95 -14.46
CA GLN A 181 -0.41 3.82 -15.86
C GLN A 181 -1.54 2.80 -16.01
N ALA A 182 -1.49 1.68 -15.29
CA ALA A 182 -2.56 0.69 -15.30
C ALA A 182 -3.86 1.24 -14.69
N ALA A 183 -3.76 1.98 -13.58
CA ALA A 183 -4.89 2.66 -12.96
C ALA A 183 -5.53 3.67 -13.93
N VAL A 184 -4.74 4.51 -14.62
CA VAL A 184 -5.26 5.45 -15.64
C VAL A 184 -5.93 4.69 -16.79
N LYS A 185 -5.29 3.66 -17.34
CA LYS A 185 -5.82 2.84 -18.45
C LYS A 185 -7.07 2.05 -18.08
N SER A 186 -7.31 1.79 -16.79
CA SER A 186 -8.53 1.12 -16.34
C SER A 186 -9.79 1.98 -16.54
N GLU A 187 -9.64 3.29 -16.77
CA GLU A 187 -10.72 4.27 -16.86
C GLU A 187 -11.62 4.38 -15.62
N LEU A 188 -11.36 3.60 -14.56
CA LEU A 188 -12.07 3.66 -13.27
C LEU A 188 -12.01 5.06 -12.66
N PHE A 189 -10.88 5.74 -12.88
CA PHE A 189 -10.59 7.08 -12.39
C PHE A 189 -10.84 8.17 -13.44
N SER A 190 -11.53 7.88 -14.55
CA SER A 190 -11.81 8.86 -15.60
C SER A 190 -12.72 10.01 -15.12
N GLY A 191 -12.68 11.15 -15.82
CA GLY A 191 -13.53 12.31 -15.58
C GLY A 191 -12.82 13.51 -14.93
N LYS A 192 -13.13 13.80 -13.65
CA LYS A 192 -12.57 14.96 -12.93
C LYS A 192 -11.11 14.70 -12.51
N ARG A 193 -10.28 15.76 -12.58
CA ARG A 193 -8.90 15.77 -12.04
C ARG A 193 -8.88 15.48 -10.53
N GLY A 194 -7.79 14.87 -10.09
CA GLY A 194 -7.41 14.66 -8.70
C GLY A 194 -7.68 13.26 -8.16
N LYS A 195 -7.75 12.26 -9.04
CA LYS A 195 -8.10 10.88 -8.69
C LYS A 195 -6.90 9.94 -8.69
N THR A 196 -5.83 10.30 -9.39
CA THR A 196 -4.61 9.51 -9.45
C THR A 196 -3.46 10.29 -8.81
N ILE A 197 -2.90 9.74 -7.73
CA ILE A 197 -1.88 10.40 -6.92
C ILE A 197 -0.59 9.57 -6.96
N PHE A 198 0.46 10.13 -7.54
CA PHE A 198 1.79 9.54 -7.51
C PHE A 198 2.61 10.13 -6.36
N VAL A 199 3.14 9.26 -5.49
CA VAL A 199 4.02 9.65 -4.39
C VAL A 199 5.46 9.30 -4.75
N ASN A 200 6.26 10.32 -5.02
CA ASN A 200 7.67 10.15 -5.36
C ASN A 200 8.51 9.90 -4.09
N ARG A 201 8.81 8.63 -3.79
CA ARG A 201 9.60 8.25 -2.60
C ARG A 201 11.12 8.28 -2.79
N ASN A 202 11.59 8.11 -4.01
CA ASN A 202 13.00 7.87 -4.31
C ASN A 202 13.59 8.85 -5.34
N ASN A 203 12.85 9.90 -5.74
CA ASN A 203 13.27 10.88 -6.74
C ASN A 203 13.67 10.28 -8.10
N THR A 204 13.10 9.12 -8.45
CA THR A 204 13.47 8.40 -9.68
C THR A 204 12.67 8.84 -10.89
N ILE A 205 11.46 9.39 -10.69
CA ILE A 205 10.55 9.77 -11.77
C ILE A 205 10.25 11.26 -11.68
N SER A 206 10.34 11.98 -12.81
CA SER A 206 10.09 13.43 -12.84
C SER A 206 8.59 13.74 -12.83
N ARG A 207 8.24 14.93 -12.32
CA ARG A 207 6.85 15.44 -12.38
C ARG A 207 6.31 15.51 -13.81
N GLU A 208 7.14 15.91 -14.77
CA GLU A 208 6.75 16.00 -16.18
C GLU A 208 6.35 14.63 -16.74
N GLN A 209 7.13 13.59 -16.41
CA GLN A 209 6.82 12.22 -16.82
C GLN A 209 5.47 11.76 -16.25
N ILE A 210 5.21 12.01 -14.96
CA ILE A 210 3.93 11.65 -14.33
C ILE A 210 2.73 12.36 -14.98
N VAL A 211 2.86 13.67 -15.24
CA VAL A 211 1.77 14.45 -15.85
C VAL A 211 1.49 14.01 -17.29
N ASN A 212 2.54 13.69 -18.07
CA ASN A 212 2.40 13.21 -19.45
C ASN A 212 1.68 11.85 -19.54
N GLU A 213 1.73 11.06 -18.47
CA GLU A 213 1.06 9.76 -18.36
C GLU A 213 -0.41 9.88 -17.89
N GLY A 214 -0.92 11.11 -17.76
CA GLY A 214 -2.31 11.37 -17.38
C GLY A 214 -2.59 11.20 -15.89
N ILE A 215 -1.55 11.23 -15.05
CA ILE A 215 -1.67 11.16 -13.59
C ILE A 215 -1.87 12.57 -13.03
N ASP A 216 -2.85 12.73 -12.14
CA ASP A 216 -3.32 14.06 -11.72
C ASP A 216 -2.39 14.77 -10.75
N TYR A 217 -1.85 14.04 -9.76
CA TYR A 217 -1.02 14.61 -8.71
C TYR A 217 0.36 13.96 -8.65
N TYR A 218 1.38 14.80 -8.51
CA TYR A 218 2.74 14.42 -8.18
C TYR A 218 3.09 15.08 -6.86
N VAL A 219 3.33 14.25 -5.83
CA VAL A 219 3.69 14.71 -4.49
C VAL A 219 4.95 13.99 -4.02
N ASN A 220 5.75 14.63 -3.17
CA ASN A 220 6.86 13.96 -2.48
C ASN A 220 6.43 13.43 -1.11
N SER A 221 5.33 13.97 -0.58
CA SER A 221 4.71 13.53 0.66
C SER A 221 3.19 13.54 0.53
N LEU A 222 2.53 12.55 1.15
CA LEU A 222 1.06 12.51 1.23
C LEU A 222 0.45 13.74 1.94
N ARG A 223 1.24 14.46 2.75
CA ARG A 223 0.83 15.72 3.39
C ARG A 223 0.48 16.83 2.40
N GLU A 224 0.96 16.73 1.16
CA GLU A 224 0.71 17.72 0.11
C GLU A 224 -0.68 17.59 -0.53
N VAL A 225 -1.34 16.43 -0.38
CA VAL A 225 -2.61 16.15 -1.08
C VAL A 225 -3.79 16.89 -0.43
N GLY A 226 -3.77 17.06 0.90
CA GLY A 226 -4.84 17.70 1.67
C GLY A 226 -6.18 16.98 1.50
N TYR A 227 -6.43 15.95 2.31
CA TYR A 227 -7.68 15.18 2.24
C TYR A 227 -8.77 15.93 3.01
N THR A 228 -9.46 16.83 2.32
CA THR A 228 -10.69 17.46 2.84
C THR A 228 -11.92 16.74 2.26
N GLN A 229 -12.98 16.60 3.06
CA GLN A 229 -14.23 15.91 2.69
C GLN A 229 -14.65 16.22 1.25
N LEU A 230 -14.86 15.19 0.42
CA LEU A 230 -15.41 15.36 -0.93
C LEU A 230 -16.90 15.78 -0.91
N THR A 231 -17.52 15.78 0.29
CA THR A 231 -18.94 16.06 0.53
C THR A 231 -19.17 17.40 1.25
N GLN A 232 -18.50 18.47 0.84
CA GLN A 232 -19.09 19.80 1.04
C GLN A 232 -20.08 20.06 -0.11
N LYS A 233 -21.37 19.83 0.17
CA LYS A 233 -22.48 20.38 -0.62
C LYS A 233 -22.64 21.87 -0.31
#